data_AF-A0A5M8QGE5-F1
#
_entry.id   AF-A0A5M8QGE5-F1
#
_cell.length_a   1.000
_cell.length_b   1.000
_cell.length_c   1.000
_cell.angle_alpha   90.00
_cell.angle_beta   90.00
_cell.angle_gamma   90.00
#
_symmetry.space_group_name_H-M   'P 1'
#
loop_
_entity.id
_entity.type
_entity.pdbx_description
1 polymer ?
#
loop_
_entity_poly.entity_id
_entity_poly.type
_entity_poly.pdbx_seq_one_letter_code
_entity_poly.pdbx_strand_id
1 'polypeptide(L)'
;MSDFGASYAEMESVAGKLDTGKEDISGVLKDLKSQVDTLLGEDFKTQHASGKFGEGYEELTTGLEQAIEGISDMGEALRGMMQAIQSLDEQMAGS
;
A
#
# COMPACT_ATOMS: atom_id res chain seq x y z
N MET A 1 29.99 -2.26 -14.24
CA MET A 1 28.60 -2.64 -14.56
C MET A 1 27.95 -3.59 -13.53
N SER A 2 28.68 -4.21 -12.59
CA SER A 2 28.08 -5.15 -11.61
C SER A 2 27.28 -4.49 -10.47
N ASP A 3 27.58 -3.24 -10.13
CA ASP A 3 26.93 -2.54 -9.00
C ASP A 3 25.47 -2.19 -9.30
N PHE A 4 25.19 -1.93 -10.58
CA PHE A 4 23.90 -1.42 -11.04
C PHE A 4 22.86 -2.54 -11.22
N GLY A 5 23.27 -3.70 -11.74
CA GLY A 5 22.38 -4.87 -11.86
C GLY A 5 21.90 -5.42 -10.51
N ALA A 6 22.74 -5.33 -9.47
CA ALA A 6 22.34 -5.63 -8.10
C ALA A 6 21.31 -4.61 -7.59
N SER A 7 21.56 -3.31 -7.80
CA SER A 7 20.63 -2.24 -7.41
C SER A 7 19.27 -2.32 -8.13
N TYR A 8 19.22 -2.72 -9.39
CA TYR A 8 17.95 -2.93 -10.12
C TYR A 8 17.12 -4.05 -9.52
N ALA A 9 17.75 -5.22 -9.35
CA ALA A 9 17.07 -6.37 -8.78
C ALA A 9 16.59 -6.08 -7.34
N GLU A 10 17.34 -5.28 -6.59
CA GLU A 10 16.94 -4.80 -5.26
C GLU A 10 15.74 -3.84 -5.33
N MET A 11 15.76 -2.84 -6.22
CA MET A 11 14.64 -1.92 -6.41
C MET A 11 13.36 -2.65 -6.86
N GLU A 12 13.47 -3.59 -7.81
CA GLU A 12 12.36 -4.42 -8.26
C GLU A 12 11.83 -5.32 -7.13
N SER A 13 12.74 -5.93 -6.35
CA SER A 13 12.37 -6.74 -5.20
C SER A 13 11.62 -5.92 -4.13
N VAL A 14 12.09 -4.71 -3.84
CA VAL A 14 11.43 -3.82 -2.86
C VAL A 14 10.07 -3.37 -3.39
N ALA A 15 9.97 -2.95 -4.66
CA ALA A 15 8.69 -2.59 -5.28
C ALA A 15 7.68 -3.75 -5.23
N GLY A 16 8.11 -4.98 -5.51
CA GLY A 16 7.27 -6.17 -5.38
C GLY A 16 6.80 -6.42 -3.94
N LYS A 17 7.67 -6.23 -2.93
CA LYS A 17 7.28 -6.33 -1.51
C LYS A 17 6.27 -5.26 -1.10
N LEU A 18 6.39 -4.04 -1.63
CA LEU A 18 5.45 -2.96 -1.37
C LEU A 18 4.06 -3.30 -1.94
N ASP A 19 4.00 -3.85 -3.16
CA ASP A 19 2.73 -4.30 -3.76
C ASP A 19 2.07 -5.41 -2.93
N THR A 20 2.82 -6.47 -2.58
CA THR A 20 2.29 -7.56 -1.75
C THR A 20 1.81 -7.05 -0.39
N GLY A 21 2.61 -6.20 0.27
CA GLY A 21 2.24 -5.62 1.56
C GLY A 21 0.95 -4.79 1.46
N LYS A 22 0.78 -4.03 0.37
CA LYS A 22 -0.46 -3.29 0.09
C LYS A 22 -1.68 -4.21 -0.04
N GLU A 23 -1.56 -5.30 -0.80
CA GLU A 23 -2.65 -6.26 -0.98
C GLU A 23 -3.05 -6.93 0.34
N ASP A 24 -2.05 -7.36 1.12
CA ASP A 24 -2.25 -7.99 2.43
C ASP A 24 -2.97 -7.04 3.40
N ILE A 25 -2.50 -5.79 3.50
CA ILE A 25 -3.11 -4.77 4.37
C ILE A 25 -4.54 -4.48 3.91
N SER A 26 -4.77 -4.30 2.61
CA SER A 26 -6.12 -4.05 2.07
C SER A 26 -7.08 -5.19 2.39
N GLY A 27 -6.62 -6.45 2.29
CA GLY A 27 -7.38 -7.63 2.65
C GLY A 27 -7.78 -7.65 4.13
N VAL A 28 -6.82 -7.42 5.03
CA VAL A 28 -7.06 -7.36 6.47
C VAL A 28 -8.09 -6.27 6.82
N LEU A 29 -8.01 -5.11 6.18
CA LEU A 29 -8.91 -4.01 6.48
C LEU A 29 -10.34 -4.24 6.02
N LYS A 30 -10.52 -4.82 4.85
CA LYS A 30 -11.85 -5.24 4.39
C LYS A 30 -12.49 -6.24 5.34
N ASP A 31 -11.70 -7.21 5.83
CA ASP A 31 -12.19 -8.21 6.79
C ASP A 31 -12.62 -7.57 8.12
N LEU A 32 -11.75 -6.75 8.71
CA LEU A 32 -12.07 -6.01 9.94
C LEU A 32 -13.31 -5.13 9.76
N LYS A 33 -13.49 -4.52 8.59
CA LYS A 33 -14.63 -3.65 8.31
C LYS A 33 -15.92 -4.44 8.30
N SER A 34 -15.91 -5.58 7.63
CA SER A 34 -17.05 -6.48 7.62
C SER A 34 -17.45 -6.93 9.03
N GLN A 35 -16.47 -7.22 9.90
CA GLN A 35 -16.74 -7.61 11.28
C GLN A 35 -17.35 -6.46 12.10
N VAL A 36 -16.82 -5.24 11.95
CA VAL A 36 -17.36 -4.04 12.62
C VAL A 36 -18.78 -3.71 12.13
N ASP A 37 -19.01 -3.76 10.82
CA ASP A 37 -20.32 -3.52 10.22
C ASP A 37 -21.35 -4.55 10.71
N THR A 38 -20.95 -5.82 10.83
CA THR A 38 -21.81 -6.90 11.38
C THR A 38 -22.18 -6.61 12.83
N LEU A 39 -21.21 -6.24 13.67
CA LEU A 39 -21.44 -5.93 15.08
C LEU A 39 -22.38 -4.73 15.26
N LEU A 40 -22.17 -3.66 14.47
CA LEU A 40 -23.03 -2.47 14.48
C LEU A 40 -24.44 -2.75 13.92
N GLY A 41 -24.56 -3.71 12.99
CA GLY A 41 -25.81 -4.09 12.36
C GLY A 41 -26.69 -5.03 13.21
N GLU A 42 -26.09 -6.02 13.89
CA GLU A 42 -26.85 -7.10 14.52
C GLU A 42 -27.24 -6.84 15.98
N ASP A 43 -26.42 -6.22 16.83
CA ASP A 43 -26.73 -6.17 18.27
C ASP A 43 -26.17 -4.97 19.06
N PHE A 44 -25.33 -4.12 18.46
CA PHE A 44 -24.65 -3.03 19.18
C PHE A 44 -25.44 -1.71 19.14
N LYS A 45 -26.65 -1.69 19.73
CA LYS A 45 -27.53 -0.47 19.80
C LYS A 45 -27.48 0.29 21.12
N THR A 46 -26.37 0.26 21.85
CA THR A 46 -26.16 1.27 22.90
C THR A 46 -25.83 2.61 22.25
N GLN A 47 -26.85 3.48 22.11
CA GLN A 47 -26.90 4.72 21.30
C GLN A 47 -25.65 5.64 21.30
N HIS A 48 -24.78 5.56 22.31
CA HIS A 48 -23.58 6.40 22.41
C HIS A 48 -22.26 5.67 22.11
N ALA A 49 -22.17 4.38 22.43
CA ALA A 49 -20.95 3.61 22.20
C ALA A 49 -20.81 3.17 20.74
N SER A 50 -21.93 2.86 20.07
CA SER A 50 -21.95 2.46 18.67
C SER A 50 -21.57 3.60 17.72
N GLY A 51 -21.97 4.84 18.03
CA GLY A 51 -21.63 6.02 17.24
C GLY A 51 -20.13 6.33 17.24
N LYS A 52 -19.53 6.45 18.43
CA LYS A 52 -18.07 6.70 18.55
C LYS A 52 -17.22 5.57 17.98
N PHE A 53 -17.67 4.32 18.13
CA PHE A 53 -16.97 3.18 17.55
C PHE A 53 -17.04 3.20 16.02
N GLY A 54 -18.20 3.55 15.44
CA GLY A 54 -18.37 3.74 14.00
C GLY A 54 -17.47 4.85 13.45
N GLU A 55 -17.49 6.04 14.06
CA GLU A 55 -16.65 7.19 13.66
C GLU A 55 -15.15 6.84 13.72
N GLY A 56 -14.68 6.27 14.84
CA GLY A 56 -13.27 5.89 14.97
C GLY A 56 -12.85 4.80 13.98
N TYR A 57 -13.77 3.92 13.59
CA TYR A 57 -13.51 2.89 12.59
C TYR A 57 -13.45 3.47 11.16
N GLU A 58 -14.31 4.44 10.85
CA GLU A 58 -14.27 5.18 9.58
C GLU A 58 -12.98 5.99 9.44
N GLU A 59 -12.55 6.69 10.50
CA GLU A 59 -11.26 7.39 10.54
C GLU A 59 -10.07 6.44 10.35
N LEU A 60 -10.09 5.29 11.04
CA LEU A 60 -9.04 4.26 10.90
C LEU A 60 -8.98 3.73 9.47
N THR A 61 -10.12 3.39 8.88
CA THR A 61 -10.21 2.88 7.51
C THR A 61 -9.65 3.89 6.53
N THR A 62 -10.07 5.16 6.65
CA THR A 62 -9.62 6.26 5.79
C THR A 62 -8.11 6.49 5.90
N GLY A 63 -7.57 6.55 7.13
CA GLY A 63 -6.13 6.75 7.33
C GLY A 63 -5.29 5.60 6.78
N LEU A 64 -5.81 4.38 6.80
CA LEU A 64 -5.11 3.22 6.26
C LEU A 64 -5.24 3.10 4.74
N GLU A 65 -6.36 3.50 4.14
CA GLU A 65 -6.47 3.66 2.69
C GLU A 65 -5.43 4.65 2.18
N GLN A 66 -5.26 5.80 2.85
CA GLN A 66 -4.21 6.78 2.52
C GLN A 66 -2.79 6.18 2.68
N ALA A 67 -2.56 5.38 3.71
CA ALA A 67 -1.27 4.71 3.89
C ALA A 67 -0.99 3.69 2.77
N ILE A 68 -2.01 2.94 2.35
CA ILE A 68 -1.95 2.01 1.20
C ILE A 68 -1.62 2.76 -0.09
N GLU A 69 -2.26 3.91 -0.33
CA GLU A 69 -1.94 4.78 -1.48
C GLU A 69 -0.48 5.22 -1.43
N GLY A 70 0.01 5.68 -0.29
CA GLY A 70 1.42 6.05 -0.12
C GLY A 70 2.40 4.90 -0.40
N ILE A 71 2.06 3.66 -0.02
CA ILE A 71 2.86 2.46 -0.36
C ILE A 71 2.86 2.22 -1.87
N SER A 72 1.71 2.39 -2.52
CA SER A 72 1.56 2.29 -3.98
C SER A 72 2.45 3.29 -4.70
N ASP A 73 2.40 4.56 -4.28
CA ASP A 73 3.18 5.65 -4.88
C ASP A 73 4.69 5.39 -4.75
N MET A 74 5.13 4.82 -3.63
CA MET A 74 6.53 4.43 -3.44
C MET A 74 6.96 3.31 -4.40
N GLY A 75 6.11 2.29 -4.59
CA GLY A 75 6.36 1.20 -5.54
C GLY A 75 6.46 1.72 -6.97
N GLU A 76 5.56 2.63 -7.35
CA GLU A 76 5.57 3.30 -8.66
C GLU A 76 6.81 4.18 -8.85
N ALA A 77 7.19 4.96 -7.83
CA ALA A 77 8.38 5.80 -7.87
C ALA A 77 9.66 4.97 -8.09
N LEU A 78 9.80 3.84 -7.39
CA LEU A 78 10.93 2.92 -7.58
C LEU A 78 10.98 2.39 -9.02
N ARG A 79 9.83 2.00 -9.59
CA ARG A 79 9.74 1.55 -10.99
C ARG A 79 10.07 2.65 -11.99
N GLY A 80 9.59 3.86 -11.77
CA GLY A 80 9.90 5.01 -12.60
C GLY A 80 11.39 5.34 -12.59
N MET A 81 12.04 5.29 -11.41
CA MET A 81 13.49 5.44 -11.31
C MET A 81 14.23 4.36 -12.08
N MET A 82 13.81 3.09 -11.97
CA MET A 82 14.44 2.00 -12.72
C MET A 82 14.39 2.25 -14.24
N GLN A 83 13.22 2.62 -14.78
CA GLN A 83 13.05 2.92 -16.21
C GLN A 83 13.91 4.10 -16.67
N ALA A 84 13.98 5.17 -15.86
CA ALA A 84 14.79 6.34 -16.17
C ALA A 84 16.28 5.98 -16.25
N ILE A 85 16.77 5.16 -15.31
CA ILE A 85 18.18 4.78 -15.32
C ILE A 85 18.47 3.81 -16.47
N GLN A 86 17.55 2.90 -16.80
CA GLN A 86 17.76 1.97 -17.92
C GLN A 86 17.88 2.74 -19.23
N SER A 87 17.03 3.75 -19.40
CA SER A 87 17.05 4.64 -20.57
C SER A 87 18.34 5.46 -20.66
N LEU A 88 18.92 5.87 -19.51
CA LEU A 88 20.19 6.58 -19.48
C LEU A 88 21.36 5.66 -19.85
N ASP A 89 21.38 4.44 -19.32
CA ASP A 89 22.42 3.44 -19.61
C ASP A 89 22.42 3.03 -21.08
N GLU A 90 21.24 2.80 -21.69
CA GLU A 90 21.13 2.50 -23.12
C GLU A 90 21.70 3.62 -24.00
N GLN A 91 21.51 4.88 -23.60
CA GLN A 91 22.08 6.04 -24.30
C GLN A 91 23.61 6.10 -24.18
N MET A 92 24.16 5.84 -22.99
CA MET A 92 25.61 5.86 -22.75
C MET A 92 26.33 4.66 -23.36
N ALA A 93 25.68 3.50 -23.45
CA ALA A 93 26.25 2.30 -24.07
C ALA A 93 26.24 2.40 -25.61
N GLY A 94 25.36 3.22 -26.18
CA GLY A 94 25.29 3.49 -27.61
C GLY A 94 26.20 4.62 -28.11
N SER A 95 26.87 5.35 -27.20
CA SER A 95 27.81 6.44 -27.49
C SER A 95 29.27 6.01 -27.33
#